data_AF-A0A8J7QV93-F1
#
_entry.id   AF-A0A8J7QV93-F1
#
_cell.length_a   1.000
_cell.length_b   1.000
_cell.length_c   1.000
_cell.angle_alpha   90.00
_cell.angle_beta   90.00
_cell.angle_gamma   90.00
#
_symmetry.space_group_name_H-M   'P 1'
#
loop_
_entity.id
_entity.type
_entity.pdbx_description
1 polymer ?
#
loop_
_entity_poly.entity_id
_entity_poly.type
_entity_poly.pdbx_seq_one_letter_code
_entity_poly.pdbx_strand_id
1 'polypeptide(L)'
;MALTTTKQRQAIGDRLRSERERLGYTDQQIAQLIGVPLERYVRIEAGEVDPGIFCMPRLNACGFDVLYILTDERYKPVKEESELLQRFRELSHKGRSSIFMTLDALERLAPNIRQTLRDKWRGDS
;
A
#
# COMPACT_ATOMS: atom_id res chain seq x y z
N MET A 1 10.50 -27.73 7.42
CA MET A 1 10.21 -26.30 7.17
C MET A 1 9.54 -26.23 5.80
N ALA A 2 8.31 -25.74 5.71
CA ALA A 2 7.57 -25.77 4.45
C ALA A 2 8.26 -24.84 3.43
N LEU A 3 8.97 -25.48 2.48
CA LEU A 3 9.62 -24.84 1.35
C LEU A 3 8.53 -24.28 0.47
N THR A 4 8.43 -22.96 0.37
CA THR A 4 7.60 -22.25 -0.60
C THR A 4 7.64 -22.99 -1.95
N THR A 5 6.49 -23.44 -2.42
CA THR A 5 6.44 -24.22 -3.68
C THR A 5 7.03 -23.38 -4.82
N THR A 6 7.62 -24.02 -5.84
CA THR A 6 8.15 -23.30 -7.02
C THR A 6 7.10 -22.37 -7.63
N LYS A 7 5.83 -22.80 -7.64
CA LYS A 7 4.68 -21.98 -8.08
C LYS A 7 4.50 -20.71 -7.23
N GLN A 8 4.64 -20.81 -5.91
CA GLN A 8 4.50 -19.66 -5.02
C GLN A 8 5.68 -18.70 -5.13
N ARG A 9 6.91 -19.19 -5.35
CA ARG A 9 8.07 -18.33 -5.63
C ARG A 9 7.91 -17.56 -6.93
N GLN A 10 7.44 -18.23 -7.99
CA GLN A 10 7.12 -17.57 -9.26
C GLN A 10 6.07 -16.48 -9.07
N ALA A 11 4.98 -16.76 -8.35
CA ALA A 11 3.94 -15.78 -8.10
C ALA A 11 4.44 -14.53 -7.34
N ILE A 12 5.34 -14.71 -6.37
CA ILE A 12 5.98 -13.58 -5.67
C ILE A 12 6.84 -12.76 -6.64
N GLY A 13 7.63 -13.44 -7.49
CA GLY A 13 8.45 -12.80 -8.52
C GLY A 13 7.61 -11.99 -9.52
N ASP A 14 6.48 -12.56 -9.98
CA ASP A 14 5.55 -11.90 -10.90
C ASP A 14 4.90 -10.67 -10.26
N ARG A 15 4.55 -10.71 -8.97
CA ARG A 15 4.04 -9.53 -8.25
C ARG A 15 5.09 -8.45 -8.07
N LEU A 16 6.34 -8.84 -7.82
CA LEU A 16 7.46 -7.91 -7.71
C LEU A 16 7.70 -7.19 -9.05
N ARG A 17 7.64 -7.94 -10.17
CA ARG A 17 7.67 -7.37 -11.53
C ARG A 17 6.52 -6.41 -11.77
N SER A 18 5.30 -6.82 -11.44
CA SER A 18 4.09 -5.99 -11.59
C SER A 18 4.22 -4.66 -10.85
N GLU A 19 4.77 -4.66 -9.64
CA GLU A 19 5.03 -3.43 -8.89
C GLU A 19 6.12 -2.56 -9.50
N ARG A 20 7.20 -3.16 -9.97
CA ARG A 20 8.28 -2.44 -10.65
C ARG A 20 7.75 -1.72 -11.89
N GLU A 21 6.98 -2.43 -12.71
CA GLU A 21 6.37 -1.89 -13.94
C GLU A 21 5.34 -0.80 -13.62
N ARG A 22 4.51 -0.99 -12.58
CA ARG A 22 3.55 0.03 -12.11
C ARG A 22 4.25 1.34 -11.73
N LEU A 23 5.43 1.25 -11.13
CA LEU A 23 6.24 2.39 -10.68
C LEU A 23 7.14 2.97 -11.79
N GLY A 24 7.19 2.33 -12.96
CA GLY A 24 7.99 2.78 -14.11
C GLY A 24 9.50 2.57 -13.95
N TYR A 25 9.93 1.65 -13.08
CA TYR A 25 11.35 1.33 -12.91
C TYR A 25 11.84 0.31 -13.94
N THR A 26 13.07 0.48 -14.41
CA THR A 26 13.81 -0.59 -15.09
C THR A 26 14.45 -1.53 -14.06
N ASP A 27 14.76 -2.77 -14.48
CA ASP A 27 15.45 -3.76 -13.63
C ASP A 27 16.76 -3.20 -13.05
N GLN A 28 17.51 -2.45 -13.86
CA GLN A 28 18.78 -1.85 -13.46
C GLN A 28 18.58 -0.77 -12.39
N GLN A 29 17.57 0.09 -12.53
CA GLN A 29 17.29 1.16 -11.57
C GLN A 29 16.97 0.58 -10.19
N ILE A 30 16.07 -0.39 -10.13
CA ILE A 30 15.66 -0.96 -8.85
C ILE A 30 16.75 -1.85 -8.23
N ALA A 31 17.51 -2.60 -9.03
CA ALA A 31 18.65 -3.37 -8.55
C ALA A 31 19.67 -2.46 -7.85
N GLN A 32 19.99 -1.30 -8.44
CA GLN A 32 20.87 -0.31 -7.83
C GLN A 32 20.28 0.28 -6.54
N LEU A 33 18.98 0.63 -6.54
CA LEU A 33 18.30 1.23 -5.37
C LEU A 33 18.23 0.27 -4.17
N ILE A 34 17.98 -1.02 -4.42
CA ILE A 34 17.94 -2.04 -3.35
C ILE A 34 19.33 -2.59 -3.02
N GLY A 35 20.36 -2.23 -3.79
CA GLY A 35 21.77 -2.57 -3.54
C GLY A 35 22.11 -4.01 -3.87
N VAL A 36 21.60 -4.55 -4.98
CA VAL A 36 21.90 -5.90 -5.46
C VAL A 36 22.42 -5.88 -6.90
N PRO A 37 23.22 -6.87 -7.33
CA PRO A 37 23.57 -7.01 -8.74
C PRO A 37 22.33 -7.19 -9.62
N LEU A 38 22.33 -6.65 -10.84
CA LEU A 38 21.23 -6.77 -11.80
C LEU A 38 20.83 -8.24 -12.03
N GLU A 39 21.82 -9.11 -12.25
CA GLU A 39 21.61 -10.54 -12.43
C GLU A 39 20.85 -11.18 -11.25
N ARG A 40 21.15 -10.74 -10.02
CA ARG A 40 20.43 -11.20 -8.83
C ARG A 40 18.99 -10.71 -8.85
N TYR A 41 18.75 -9.46 -9.23
CA TYR A 41 17.39 -8.91 -9.31
C TYR A 41 16.51 -9.64 -10.34
N VAL A 42 17.04 -9.91 -11.53
CA VAL A 42 16.31 -10.65 -12.58
C VAL A 42 15.91 -12.04 -12.08
N ARG A 43 16.81 -12.73 -11.35
CA ARG A 43 16.52 -14.04 -10.74
C ARG A 43 15.52 -13.98 -9.58
N ILE A 44 15.41 -12.85 -8.89
CA ILE A 44 14.37 -12.61 -7.88
C ILE A 44 12.99 -12.54 -8.56
N GLU A 45 12.85 -11.76 -9.63
CA GLU A 45 11.59 -11.69 -10.39
C GLU A 45 11.24 -13.02 -11.07
N ALA A 46 12.24 -13.82 -11.43
CA ALA A 46 12.04 -15.17 -11.95
C ALA A 46 11.66 -16.20 -10.86
N GLY A 47 11.58 -15.82 -9.59
CA GLY A 47 11.29 -16.74 -8.47
C GLY A 47 12.39 -17.75 -8.18
N GLU A 48 13.58 -17.60 -8.77
CA GLU A 48 14.72 -18.50 -8.59
C GLU A 48 15.49 -18.21 -7.32
N VAL A 49 15.52 -16.94 -6.91
CA VAL A 49 16.26 -16.44 -5.74
C VAL A 49 15.32 -15.72 -4.79
N ASP A 50 15.49 -15.99 -3.50
CA ASP A 50 14.79 -15.22 -2.48
C ASP A 50 15.35 -13.78 -2.40
N PRO A 51 14.48 -12.75 -2.46
CA PRO A 51 14.91 -11.36 -2.30
C PRO A 51 15.68 -11.13 -0.99
N GLY A 52 15.27 -11.82 0.08
CA GLY A 52 15.73 -11.64 1.45
C GLY A 52 14.92 -10.58 2.18
N ILE A 53 14.62 -10.81 3.46
CA ILE A 53 13.84 -9.84 4.27
C ILE A 53 14.49 -8.45 4.34
N PHE A 54 15.82 -8.39 4.28
CA PHE A 54 16.58 -7.14 4.38
C PHE A 54 16.42 -6.21 3.16
N CYS A 55 15.94 -6.69 2.01
CA CYS A 55 15.65 -5.81 0.88
C CYS A 55 14.26 -5.16 0.96
N MET A 56 13.34 -5.72 1.76
CA MET A 56 11.95 -5.26 1.86
C MET A 56 11.82 -3.79 2.31
N PRO A 57 12.60 -3.29 3.30
CA PRO A 57 12.53 -1.87 3.66
C PRO A 57 12.92 -0.93 2.52
N ARG A 58 13.89 -1.34 1.68
CA ARG A 58 14.31 -0.55 0.51
C ARG A 58 13.25 -0.59 -0.59
N LEU A 59 12.66 -1.74 -0.86
CA LEU A 59 11.53 -1.86 -1.80
C LEU A 59 10.36 -0.97 -1.37
N ASN A 60 9.98 -1.01 -0.09
CA ASN A 60 8.94 -0.16 0.48
C ASN A 60 9.28 1.34 0.32
N ALA A 61 10.53 1.73 0.58
CA ALA A 61 10.98 3.11 0.39
C ALA A 61 10.96 3.55 -1.10
N CYS A 62 11.07 2.62 -2.04
CA CYS A 62 10.89 2.86 -3.47
C CYS A 62 9.41 2.87 -3.91
N GLY A 63 8.46 2.72 -2.98
CA GLY A 63 7.02 2.77 -3.27
C GLY A 63 6.40 1.44 -3.71
N PHE A 64 7.12 0.32 -3.58
CA PHE A 64 6.55 -1.01 -3.78
C PHE A 64 5.59 -1.35 -2.65
N ASP A 65 4.45 -1.92 -3.01
CA ASP A 65 3.51 -2.52 -2.06
C ASP A 65 4.05 -3.88 -1.57
N VAL A 66 4.83 -3.84 -0.50
CA VAL A 66 5.44 -5.05 0.09
C VAL A 66 4.40 -6.03 0.60
N LEU A 67 3.24 -5.54 1.09
CA LEU A 67 2.14 -6.41 1.51
C LEU A 67 1.66 -7.23 0.31
N TYR A 68 1.36 -6.57 -0.82
CA TYR A 68 0.93 -7.24 -2.04
C TYR A 68 1.93 -8.27 -2.52
N ILE A 69 3.23 -7.93 -2.54
CA ILE A 69 4.28 -8.85 -2.98
C ILE A 69 4.26 -10.14 -2.16
N LEU A 70 4.09 -10.03 -0.84
CA LEU A 70 4.17 -11.17 0.08
C LEU A 70 2.87 -11.96 0.17
N THR A 71 1.72 -11.29 0.18
CA THR A 71 0.43 -11.89 0.56
C THR A 71 -0.59 -11.95 -0.56
N ASP A 72 -0.32 -11.33 -1.72
CA ASP A 72 -1.30 -11.10 -2.80
C ASP A 72 -2.43 -10.12 -2.42
N GLU A 73 -2.34 -9.48 -1.24
CA GLU A 73 -3.28 -8.48 -0.79
C GLU A 73 -2.72 -7.08 -1.02
N ARG A 74 -3.41 -6.27 -1.82
CA ARG A 74 -3.03 -4.87 -2.05
C ARG A 74 -3.15 -4.05 -0.77
N TYR A 75 -2.06 -3.42 -0.34
CA TYR A 75 -2.15 -2.33 0.61
C TYR A 75 -2.89 -1.17 -0.06
N LYS A 76 -4.08 -0.87 0.44
CA LYS A 76 -4.89 0.28 0.02
C LYS A 76 -4.78 1.37 1.08
N PRO A 77 -3.76 2.24 1.03
CA PRO A 77 -3.78 3.44 1.86
C PRO A 77 -4.78 4.41 1.23
N VAL A 78 -5.97 4.49 1.84
CA VAL A 78 -6.71 5.74 2.06
C VAL A 78 -6.65 6.77 0.90
N LYS A 79 -6.97 6.34 -0.32
CA LYS A 79 -7.08 7.24 -1.48
C LYS A 79 -8.33 8.08 -1.37
N GLU A 80 -9.39 7.49 -0.82
CA GLU A 80 -10.70 8.08 -0.62
C GLU A 80 -10.66 9.22 0.43
N GLU A 81 -9.95 9.09 1.55
CA GLU A 81 -9.87 10.21 2.51
C GLU A 81 -8.97 11.34 1.97
N SER A 82 -7.90 11.01 1.25
CA SER A 82 -7.05 12.03 0.62
C SER A 82 -7.81 12.80 -0.46
N GLU A 83 -8.59 12.10 -1.29
CA GLU A 83 -9.47 12.70 -2.29
C GLU A 83 -10.63 13.48 -1.66
N LEU A 84 -11.24 12.97 -0.59
CA LEU A 84 -12.28 13.64 0.18
C LEU A 84 -11.77 14.95 0.78
N LEU A 85 -10.58 14.94 1.40
CA LEU A 85 -9.96 16.13 1.98
C LEU A 85 -9.60 17.17 0.91
N GLN A 86 -9.08 16.73 -0.23
CA GLN A 86 -8.80 17.63 -1.35
C GLN A 86 -10.09 18.30 -1.85
N ARG A 87 -11.12 17.52 -2.17
CA ARG A 87 -12.40 18.05 -2.64
C ARG A 87 -13.06 18.95 -1.59
N PHE A 88 -12.99 18.59 -0.30
CA PHE A 88 -13.50 19.40 0.80
C PHE A 88 -12.81 20.77 0.89
N ARG A 89 -11.49 20.82 0.70
CA ARG A 89 -10.71 22.08 0.70
C ARG A 89 -11.09 22.98 -0.46
N GLU A 90 -11.47 22.43 -1.60
CA GLU A 90 -11.89 23.19 -2.79
C GLU A 90 -13.34 23.70 -2.73
N LEU A 91 -14.17 23.20 -1.79
CA LEU A 91 -15.56 23.65 -1.65
C LEU A 91 -15.70 25.06 -1.06
N SER A 92 -16.78 25.72 -1.46
CA SER A 92 -17.25 26.96 -0.81
C SER A 92 -17.69 26.71 0.63
N HIS A 93 -17.82 27.79 1.42
CA HIS A 93 -18.31 27.70 2.80
C HIS A 93 -19.65 26.95 2.90
N LYS A 94 -20.59 27.23 1.99
CA LYS A 94 -21.88 26.52 1.94
C LYS A 94 -21.71 25.02 1.66
N GLY A 95 -20.81 24.65 0.75
CA GLY A 95 -20.50 23.26 0.44
C GLY A 95 -19.91 22.51 1.64
N ARG A 96 -18.97 23.14 2.36
CA ARG A 96 -18.40 22.58 3.59
C ARG A 96 -19.47 22.41 4.69
N SER A 97 -20.35 23.39 4.87
CA SER A 97 -21.46 23.30 5.83
C SER A 97 -22.42 22.15 5.53
N SER A 98 -22.77 21.92 4.25
CA SER A 98 -23.63 20.80 3.86
C SER A 98 -23.01 19.43 4.18
N ILE A 99 -21.68 19.29 4.06
CA ILE A 99 -20.97 18.06 4.42
C ILE A 99 -21.09 17.81 5.92
N PHE A 100 -20.87 18.83 6.77
CA PHE A 100 -21.04 18.69 8.22
C PHE A 100 -22.49 18.35 8.61
N MET A 101 -23.48 18.98 7.99
CA MET A 101 -24.89 18.63 8.24
C MET A 101 -25.21 17.17 7.87
N THR A 102 -24.61 16.69 6.78
CA THR A 102 -24.77 15.28 6.35
C THR A 102 -24.08 14.34 7.34
N LEU A 103 -22.88 14.69 7.81
CA LEU A 103 -22.15 13.93 8.82
C LEU A 103 -22.94 13.86 10.13
N ASP A 104 -23.46 14.99 10.61
CA ASP A 104 -24.31 15.06 11.82
C ASP A 104 -25.57 14.19 11.69
N ALA A 105 -26.17 14.15 10.51
CA ALA A 105 -27.34 13.30 10.24
C ALA A 105 -26.97 11.81 10.27
N LEU A 106 -25.84 11.43 9.68
CA LEU A 106 -25.34 10.05 9.71
C LEU A 106 -25.01 9.59 11.14
N GLU A 107 -24.41 10.44 11.94
CA GLU A 107 -24.11 10.14 13.34
C GLU A 107 -25.36 9.94 14.21
N ARG A 108 -26.46 10.65 13.90
CA ARG A 108 -27.75 10.44 14.56
C ARG A 108 -28.39 9.11 14.17
N LEU A 109 -28.18 8.65 12.94
CA LEU A 109 -28.72 7.39 12.43
C LEU A 109 -27.90 6.17 12.88
N ALA A 110 -26.62 6.36 13.21
CA ALA A 110 -25.71 5.31 13.66
C ALA A 110 -24.85 5.80 14.85
N PRO A 111 -25.38 5.79 16.09
CA PRO A 111 -24.74 6.40 17.26
C PRO A 111 -23.39 5.76 17.64
N ASN A 112 -23.13 4.52 17.19
CA ASN A 112 -21.89 3.80 17.47
C ASN A 112 -20.69 4.38 16.69
N ILE A 113 -20.91 5.14 15.61
CA ILE A 113 -19.82 5.72 14.80
C ILE A 113 -18.95 6.66 15.64
N ARG A 114 -19.56 7.50 16.49
CA ARG A 114 -18.82 8.40 17.38
C ARG A 114 -17.93 7.65 18.37
N GLN A 115 -18.43 6.55 18.91
CA GLN A 115 -17.70 5.75 19.88
C GLN A 115 -16.54 5.02 19.21
N THR A 116 -16.78 4.39 18.06
CA THR A 116 -15.74 3.73 17.27
C THR A 116 -14.65 4.70 16.79
N LEU A 117 -15.02 5.90 16.33
CA LEU A 117 -14.04 6.93 15.98
C LEU A 117 -13.21 7.34 17.20
N ARG A 118 -13.87 7.74 18.30
CA ARG A 118 -13.20 8.17 19.54
C ARG A 118 -12.22 7.12 20.08
N ASP A 119 -12.61 5.84 20.03
CA ASP A 119 -11.78 4.74 20.52
C ASP A 119 -10.57 4.50 19.59
N LYS A 120 -10.74 4.69 18.27
CA LYS A 120 -9.65 4.61 17.29
C LYS A 120 -8.60 5.72 17.49
N TRP A 121 -9.01 6.95 17.78
CA TRP A 121 -8.09 8.08 18.02
C TRP A 121 -7.42 8.05 19.41
N ARG A 122 -7.95 7.29 20.36
CA ARG A 122 -7.34 7.08 21.69
C ARG A 122 -6.29 5.97 21.72
N GLY A 123 -6.24 5.10 20.70
CA GLY A 123 -5.29 4.00 20.60
C GLY A 123 -3.95 4.34 19.93
N ASP A 124 -3.83 5.53 19.31
CA ASP A 124 -2.65 6.00 18.56
C ASP A 124 -1.85 7.10 19.32
N SER A 125 -1.94 7.18 20.65
CA SER A 125 -1.15 8.09 21.51
C SER A 125 -0.25 7.34 22.49
#